data_AF-A0A7X7NX75-F1
#
_entry.id   AF-A0A7X7NX75-F1
#
_cell.length_a   1.000
_cell.length_b   1.000
_cell.length_c   1.000
_cell.angle_alpha   90.00
_cell.angle_beta   90.00
_cell.angle_gamma   90.00
#
_symmetry.space_group_name_H-M   'P 1'
#
loop_
_entity.id
_entity.type
_entity.pdbx_description
1 polymer ?
#
loop_
_entity_poly.entity_id
_entity_poly.type
_entity_poly.pdbx_seq_one_letter_code
_entity_poly.pdbx_strand_id
1 'polypeptide(L)'
;MDMIGIIYISDTLIDKLGIPAQNAIRVRVGSLEVLSKLVVKSIKRKTFMLSPELSRVLLLKKRKPLRLRYDSANNSIHLGPTIGILANSIPHKSGYEATSTQAELIYLSKLSKSLNAQVYVFTPTSINWSNLTTRGYVYVTTG
;
A
#
# COMPACT_ATOMS: atom_id res chain seq x y z
N MET A 1 0.49 6.66 -22.63
CA MET A 1 0.47 6.05 -21.28
C MET A 1 -0.22 4.72 -21.44
N ASP A 2 0.53 3.63 -21.27
CA ASP A 2 -0.03 2.30 -21.42
C ASP A 2 -0.89 1.96 -20.20
N MET A 3 -2.04 1.33 -20.45
CA MET A 3 -2.93 0.86 -19.40
C MET A 3 -2.33 -0.39 -18.77
N ILE A 4 -2.12 -0.37 -17.45
CA ILE A 4 -1.49 -1.48 -16.73
C ILE A 4 -2.52 -2.15 -15.82
N GLY A 5 -2.73 -3.44 -16.07
CA GLY A 5 -3.57 -4.30 -15.24
C GLY A 5 -5.02 -3.81 -15.11
N ILE A 6 -5.70 -4.34 -14.11
CA ILE A 6 -7.12 -4.12 -13.84
C ILE A 6 -7.33 -3.88 -12.34
N ILE A 7 -8.18 -2.90 -12.02
CA ILE A 7 -8.82 -2.76 -10.71
C ILE A 7 -10.29 -3.18 -10.82
N TYR A 8 -10.66 -4.17 -10.01
CA TYR A 8 -12.05 -4.62 -9.86
C TYR A 8 -12.65 -3.94 -8.64
N ILE A 9 -13.82 -3.33 -8.76
CA ILE A 9 -14.52 -2.65 -7.65
C ILE A 9 -15.96 -3.11 -7.62
N SER A 10 -16.52 -3.34 -6.43
CA SER A 10 -17.94 -3.66 -6.32
C SER A 10 -18.81 -2.45 -6.68
N ASP A 11 -19.95 -2.69 -7.34
CA ASP A 11 -21.01 -1.70 -7.57
C ASP A 11 -21.34 -0.90 -6.29
N THR A 12 -21.58 -1.61 -5.19
CA THR A 12 -21.85 -1.02 -3.86
C THR A 12 -20.75 -0.10 -3.33
N LEU A 13 -19.50 -0.25 -3.79
CA LEU A 13 -18.37 0.60 -3.40
C LEU A 13 -18.20 1.77 -4.36
N ILE A 14 -18.45 1.57 -5.66
CA ILE A 14 -18.55 2.64 -6.67
C ILE A 14 -19.58 3.68 -6.23
N ASP A 15 -20.80 3.22 -5.91
CA ASP A 15 -21.91 4.08 -5.52
C ASP A 15 -21.60 4.85 -4.23
N LYS A 16 -21.05 4.14 -3.23
CA LYS A 16 -20.67 4.75 -1.94
C LYS A 16 -19.63 5.86 -2.12
N LEU A 17 -18.69 5.70 -3.04
CA LEU A 17 -17.59 6.63 -3.26
C LEU A 17 -17.89 7.68 -4.33
N GLY A 18 -19.03 7.58 -5.00
CA GLY A 18 -19.39 8.49 -6.09
C GLY A 18 -18.42 8.42 -7.27
N ILE A 19 -17.90 7.23 -7.59
CA ILE A 19 -16.99 7.06 -8.72
C ILE A 19 -17.83 7.08 -10.01
N PRO A 20 -17.57 7.99 -10.97
CA PRO A 20 -18.33 8.06 -12.20
C PRO A 20 -18.10 6.82 -13.08
N ALA A 21 -19.05 6.51 -13.94
CA ALA A 21 -18.92 5.42 -14.90
C ALA A 21 -17.78 5.69 -15.89
N GLN A 22 -16.76 4.83 -15.88
CA GLN A 22 -15.59 4.93 -16.76
C GLN A 22 -14.89 3.58 -16.90
N ASN A 23 -14.19 3.39 -18.01
CA ASN A 23 -13.49 2.14 -18.32
C ASN A 23 -12.03 2.12 -17.84
N ALA A 24 -11.51 3.27 -17.41
CA ALA A 24 -10.14 3.44 -16.95
C ALA A 24 -10.09 4.45 -15.81
N ILE A 25 -9.16 4.28 -14.89
CA ILE A 25 -8.95 5.19 -13.77
C ILE A 25 -7.48 5.19 -13.35
N ARG A 26 -7.00 6.33 -12.85
CA ARG A 26 -5.67 6.38 -12.22
C ARG A 26 -5.73 5.74 -10.85
N VAL A 27 -4.80 4.83 -10.57
CA VAL A 27 -4.67 4.17 -9.27
C VAL A 27 -3.35 4.60 -8.65
N ARG A 28 -3.44 5.15 -7.43
CA ARG A 28 -2.33 5.74 -6.70
C ARG A 28 -2.07 4.99 -5.40
N VAL A 29 -0.79 4.74 -5.12
CA VAL A 29 -0.28 4.19 -3.86
C VAL A 29 0.95 4.97 -3.43
N GLY A 30 0.84 5.75 -2.35
CA GLY A 30 1.92 6.66 -1.96
C GLY A 30 2.25 7.66 -3.08
N SER A 31 3.48 7.59 -3.59
CA SER A 31 3.96 8.39 -4.73
C SER A 31 3.77 7.71 -6.10
N LEU A 32 3.42 6.43 -6.16
CA LEU A 32 3.22 5.71 -7.41
C LEU A 32 1.81 5.96 -7.94
N GLU A 33 1.70 6.23 -9.23
CA GLU A 33 0.42 6.41 -9.92
C GLU A 33 0.45 5.74 -11.30
N VAL A 34 -0.59 4.98 -11.60
CA VAL A 34 -0.67 4.15 -12.81
C VAL A 34 -2.08 4.22 -13.39
N LEU A 35 -2.20 4.38 -14.71
CA LEU A 35 -3.48 4.27 -15.40
C LEU A 35 -3.87 2.79 -15.54
N SER A 36 -5.06 2.41 -15.07
CA SER A 36 -5.52 1.02 -15.07
C SER A 36 -6.94 0.88 -15.58
N LYS A 37 -7.30 -0.32 -16.05
CA LYS A 37 -8.68 -0.63 -16.43
C LYS A 37 -9.56 -0.70 -15.19
N LEU A 38 -10.68 0.02 -15.20
CA LEU A 38 -11.69 -0.08 -14.15
C LEU A 38 -12.76 -1.10 -14.58
N VAL A 39 -12.99 -2.12 -13.76
CA VAL A 39 -14.05 -3.10 -13.96
C VAL A 39 -14.96 -3.12 -12.75
N VAL A 40 -16.23 -2.78 -12.95
CA VAL A 40 -17.25 -2.88 -11.92
C VAL A 40 -17.77 -4.32 -11.88
N LYS A 41 -17.84 -4.90 -10.69
CA LYS A 41 -18.41 -6.24 -10.46
C LYS A 41 -19.65 -6.12 -9.57
N SER A 42 -20.73 -6.81 -9.92
CA SER A 42 -21.88 -6.87 -9.03
C SER A 42 -21.60 -7.82 -7.88
N ILE A 43 -21.26 -7.24 -6.72
CA ILE A 43 -20.85 -7.97 -5.51
C ILE A 43 -21.47 -7.23 -4.32
N LYS A 44 -22.26 -7.95 -3.51
CA LYS A 44 -22.95 -7.38 -2.34
C LYS A 44 -22.01 -6.74 -1.30
N ARG A 45 -20.75 -7.19 -1.24
CA ARG A 45 -19.74 -6.69 -0.31
C ARG A 45 -18.98 -5.51 -0.91
N LYS A 46 -18.77 -4.46 -0.12
CA LYS A 46 -17.94 -3.29 -0.45
C LYS A 46 -16.46 -3.69 -0.51
N THR A 47 -15.99 -4.06 -1.69
CA THR A 47 -14.64 -4.62 -1.87
C THR A 47 -14.02 -4.18 -3.19
N PHE A 48 -12.70 -4.30 -3.26
CA PHE A 48 -11.94 -4.14 -4.49
C PHE A 48 -10.88 -5.24 -4.59
N MET A 49 -10.41 -5.50 -5.81
CA MET A 49 -9.32 -6.43 -6.09
C MET A 49 -8.43 -5.85 -7.16
N LEU A 50 -7.14 -6.14 -7.10
CA LEU A 50 -6.17 -5.74 -8.10
C LEU A 50 -5.70 -6.98 -8.87
N SER A 51 -5.53 -6.83 -10.18
CA SER A 51 -4.78 -7.80 -10.98
C SER A 51 -3.34 -7.98 -10.45
N PRO A 52 -2.71 -9.15 -10.65
CA PRO A 52 -1.33 -9.38 -10.25
C PRO A 52 -0.33 -8.36 -10.83
N GLU A 53 -0.57 -7.89 -12.06
CA GLU A 53 0.24 -6.93 -12.77
C GLU A 53 0.16 -5.56 -12.09
N LEU A 54 -1.06 -5.07 -11.83
CA LEU A 54 -1.29 -3.79 -11.15
C LEU A 54 -0.70 -3.80 -9.73
N SER A 55 -0.91 -4.88 -8.98
CA SER A 55 -0.33 -5.03 -7.63
C SER A 55 1.20 -5.00 -7.65
N ARG A 56 1.84 -5.52 -8.70
CA ARG A 56 3.30 -5.56 -8.85
C ARG A 56 3.86 -4.17 -9.14
N VAL A 57 3.26 -3.44 -10.09
CA VAL A 57 3.72 -2.09 -10.45
C VAL A 57 3.47 -1.09 -9.33
N LEU A 58 2.39 -1.25 -8.56
CA LEU A 58 2.12 -0.44 -7.37
C LEU A 58 2.94 -0.87 -6.12
N LEU A 59 3.86 -1.84 -6.26
CA LEU A 59 4.72 -2.36 -5.18
C LEU A 59 3.93 -2.79 -3.92
N LEU A 60 2.75 -3.36 -4.12
CA LEU A 60 1.87 -3.80 -3.03
C LEU A 60 2.21 -5.21 -2.56
N LYS A 61 2.23 -5.42 -1.23
CA LYS A 61 2.34 -6.77 -0.65
C LYS A 61 0.97 -7.43 -0.58
N LYS A 62 0.82 -8.62 -1.18
CA LYS A 62 -0.44 -9.40 -1.31
C LYS A 62 -1.22 -9.69 -0.02
N ARG A 63 -0.68 -9.42 1.16
CA ARG A 63 -1.22 -9.90 2.47
C ARG A 63 -1.88 -8.83 3.33
N LYS A 64 -1.91 -7.56 2.92
CA LYS A 64 -2.45 -6.47 3.75
C LYS A 64 -3.70 -5.84 3.13
N PRO A 65 -4.81 -5.76 3.88
CA PRO A 65 -5.96 -4.98 3.46
C PRO A 65 -5.57 -3.51 3.40
N LEU A 66 -6.01 -2.82 2.35
CA LEU A 66 -5.81 -1.39 2.17
C LEU A 66 -7.16 -0.69 2.16
N ARG A 67 -7.17 0.58 2.53
CA ARG A 67 -8.33 1.45 2.33
C ARG A 67 -8.30 1.99 0.91
N LEU A 68 -9.49 2.18 0.36
CA LEU A 68 -9.71 2.80 -0.94
C LEU A 68 -10.42 4.13 -0.73
N ARG A 69 -9.88 5.20 -1.31
CA ARG A 69 -10.51 6.53 -1.36
C ARG A 69 -10.56 6.98 -2.82
N TYR A 70 -11.66 7.61 -3.22
CA TYR A 70 -11.74 8.31 -4.50
C TYR A 70 -11.37 9.78 -4.31
N ASP A 71 -10.53 10.29 -5.21
CA ASP A 71 -10.20 11.70 -5.35
C ASP A 71 -10.87 12.21 -6.64
N SER A 72 -12.00 12.91 -6.47
CA SER A 72 -12.79 13.43 -7.57
C SER A 72 -12.08 14.57 -8.31
N ALA A 73 -11.23 15.35 -7.64
CA ALA A 73 -10.51 16.47 -8.25
C ALA A 73 -9.47 15.98 -9.28
N ASN A 74 -8.80 14.86 -8.96
CA ASN A 74 -7.76 14.28 -9.82
C ASN A 74 -8.25 13.08 -10.67
N ASN A 75 -9.52 12.69 -10.49
CA ASN A 75 -10.11 11.46 -11.01
C ASN A 75 -9.21 10.24 -10.78
N SER A 76 -8.86 9.99 -9.52
CA SER A 76 -7.94 8.91 -9.14
C SER A 76 -8.43 8.15 -7.91
N ILE A 77 -8.08 6.88 -7.85
CA ILE A 77 -8.27 6.03 -6.68
C ILE A 77 -6.98 5.98 -5.89
N HIS A 78 -7.07 6.30 -4.60
CA HIS A 78 -5.97 6.19 -3.67
C HIS A 78 -6.12 4.90 -2.85
N LEU A 79 -5.13 4.01 -2.92
CA LEU A 79 -5.03 2.85 -2.05
C LEU A 79 -3.96 3.10 -0.98
N GLY A 80 -4.30 2.88 0.28
CA GLY A 80 -3.38 3.14 1.38
C GLY A 80 -4.02 3.15 2.77
N PRO A 81 -3.39 3.81 3.76
CA PRO A 81 -2.17 4.61 3.61
C PRO A 81 -0.91 3.74 3.41
N THR A 82 0.12 4.35 2.82
CA THR A 82 1.47 3.80 2.75
C THR A 82 2.34 4.57 3.74
N ILE A 83 2.92 3.87 4.72
CA ILE A 83 3.69 4.46 5.81
C ILE A 83 5.11 3.90 5.76
N GLY A 84 6.07 4.77 5.46
CA GLY A 84 7.49 4.46 5.56
C GLY A 84 8.04 4.99 6.89
N ILE A 85 8.69 4.13 7.66
CA ILE A 85 9.39 4.49 8.90
C ILE A 85 10.89 4.52 8.59
N LEU A 86 11.47 5.71 8.60
CA LEU A 86 12.92 5.87 8.45
C LEU A 86 13.60 5.57 9.78
N ALA A 87 14.59 4.67 9.76
CA ALA A 87 15.43 4.36 10.90
C ALA A 87 16.90 4.49 10.53
N ASN A 88 17.75 4.93 11.48
CA ASN A 88 19.19 5.03 11.24
C ASN A 88 19.82 3.64 10.99
N SER A 89 19.31 2.61 11.65
CA SER A 89 19.73 1.23 11.48
C SER A 89 18.57 0.28 11.79
N ILE A 90 18.67 -0.96 11.29
CA ILE A 90 17.75 -2.05 11.63
C ILE A 90 18.56 -3.03 12.49
N PRO A 91 18.49 -2.91 13.83
CA PRO A 91 19.29 -3.74 14.73
C PRO A 91 18.85 -5.20 14.69
N HIS A 92 19.84 -6.09 14.63
CA HIS A 92 19.72 -7.55 14.65
C HIS A 92 20.36 -8.13 15.93
N LYS A 93 20.12 -7.52 17.09
CA LYS A 93 20.65 -8.01 18.36
C LYS A 93 19.66 -8.93 19.07
N SER A 94 20.18 -9.94 19.76
CA SER A 94 19.41 -10.92 20.54
C SER A 94 19.00 -10.43 21.94
N GLY A 95 19.34 -9.19 22.32
CA GLY A 95 18.99 -8.57 23.61
C GLY A 95 17.88 -7.52 23.46
N TYR A 96 16.94 -7.50 24.42
CA TYR A 96 15.85 -6.52 24.47
C TYR A 96 16.17 -5.42 25.49
N GLU A 97 16.61 -4.27 25.01
CA GLU A 97 16.66 -3.04 25.81
C GLU A 97 15.39 -2.22 25.51
N ALA A 98 14.58 -1.95 26.53
CA ALA A 98 13.25 -1.35 26.38
C ALA A 98 13.27 0.06 25.74
N THR A 99 14.36 0.81 25.93
CA THR A 99 14.58 2.15 25.38
C THR A 99 15.33 2.15 24.05
N SER A 100 15.65 0.98 23.49
CA SER A 100 16.39 0.87 22.24
C SER A 100 15.52 1.16 21.03
N THR A 101 16.15 1.64 19.94
CA THR A 101 15.53 1.73 18.61
C THR A 101 14.95 0.38 18.16
N GLN A 102 15.54 -0.76 18.59
CA GLN A 102 15.01 -2.08 18.30
C GLN A 102 13.62 -2.29 18.92
N ALA A 103 13.46 -1.95 20.18
CA ALA A 103 12.19 -2.08 20.89
C ALA A 103 11.10 -1.21 20.24
N GLU A 104 11.44 0.03 19.88
CA GLU A 104 10.53 0.94 19.18
C GLU A 104 10.12 0.41 17.79
N LEU A 105 11.07 -0.05 16.97
CA LEU A 105 10.77 -0.62 15.66
C LEU A 105 9.92 -1.90 15.75
N ILE A 106 10.15 -2.73 16.77
CA ILE A 106 9.30 -3.90 17.06
C ILE A 106 7.90 -3.45 17.45
N TYR A 107 7.78 -2.45 18.33
CA TYR A 107 6.49 -1.90 18.76
C TYR A 107 5.69 -1.34 17.58
N LEU A 108 6.30 -0.46 16.77
CA LEU A 108 5.69 0.11 15.57
C LEU A 108 5.31 -0.98 14.57
N SER A 109 6.15 -2.00 14.41
CA SER A 109 5.83 -3.16 13.57
C SER A 109 4.62 -3.94 14.08
N LYS A 110 4.53 -4.19 15.39
CA LYS A 110 3.36 -4.85 16.00
C LYS A 110 2.10 -4.01 15.81
N LEU A 111 2.16 -2.71 16.09
CA LEU A 111 1.05 -1.79 15.85
C LEU A 111 0.59 -1.81 14.40
N SER A 112 1.52 -1.76 13.45
CA SER A 112 1.21 -1.77 12.02
C SER A 112 0.43 -3.00 11.57
N LYS A 113 0.52 -4.13 12.29
CA LYS A 113 -0.24 -5.33 11.95
C LYS A 113 -1.76 -5.10 12.05
N SER A 114 -2.19 -4.22 12.95
CA SER A 114 -3.61 -3.85 13.16
C SER A 114 -4.14 -2.80 12.18
N LEU A 115 -3.25 -2.13 11.44
CA LEU A 115 -3.62 -1.09 10.49
C LEU A 115 -3.95 -1.68 9.12
N ASN A 116 -5.01 -1.16 8.48
CA ASN A 116 -5.31 -1.40 7.06
C ASN A 116 -4.42 -0.50 6.20
N ALA A 117 -3.11 -0.70 6.30
CA ALA A 117 -2.07 0.13 5.71
C ALA A 117 -0.89 -0.73 5.22
N GLN A 118 -0.15 -0.21 4.24
CA GLN A 118 1.15 -0.74 3.87
C GLN A 118 2.23 -0.04 4.70
N VAL A 119 2.77 -0.74 5.69
CA VAL A 119 3.82 -0.20 6.56
C VAL A 119 5.13 -0.94 6.33
N TYR A 120 6.23 -0.19 6.24
CA TYR A 120 7.58 -0.73 6.12
C TYR A 120 8.60 0.17 6.81
N VAL A 121 9.67 -0.43 7.30
CA VAL A 121 10.84 0.27 7.84
C VAL A 121 11.91 0.32 6.76
N PHE A 122 12.65 1.42 6.67
CA PHE A 122 13.75 1.55 5.72
C PHE A 122 14.87 2.40 6.32
N THR A 123 16.08 2.31 5.77
CA THR A 123 17.25 3.08 6.21
C THR A 123 17.69 4.04 5.11
N PRO A 124 18.52 5.06 5.40
CA PRO A 124 19.06 5.92 4.34
C PRO A 124 19.78 5.11 3.24
N THR A 125 20.49 4.05 3.62
CA THR A 125 21.21 3.16 2.72
C THR A 125 20.31 2.28 1.84
N SER A 126 19.03 2.15 2.16
CA SER A 126 18.07 1.37 1.36
C SER A 126 17.36 2.20 0.29
N ILE A 127 17.62 3.52 0.23
CA ILE A 127 17.03 4.42 -0.76
C ILE A 127 17.83 4.30 -2.07
N ASN A 128 17.12 3.98 -3.14
CA ASN A 128 17.63 4.06 -4.50
C ASN A 128 17.16 5.40 -5.10
N TRP A 129 18.02 6.41 -5.02
CA TRP A 129 17.76 7.76 -5.53
C TRP A 129 17.58 7.79 -7.04
N SER A 130 18.31 6.96 -7.79
CA SER A 130 18.22 6.91 -9.26
C SER A 130 16.85 6.42 -9.73
N ASN A 131 16.25 5.48 -8.99
CA ASN A 131 14.95 4.90 -9.32
C ASN A 131 13.80 5.41 -8.44
N LEU A 132 14.05 6.40 -7.58
CA LEU A 132 13.08 6.96 -6.62
C LEU A 132 12.30 5.90 -5.82
N THR A 133 13.00 4.83 -5.42
CA THR A 133 12.43 3.70 -4.66
C THR A 133 13.21 3.44 -3.39
N THR A 134 12.61 2.73 -2.44
CA THR A 134 13.32 2.28 -1.24
C THR A 134 13.04 0.81 -0.97
N ARG A 135 14.05 0.08 -0.50
CA ARG A 135 13.87 -1.30 -0.03
C ARG A 135 13.31 -1.28 1.39
N GLY A 136 12.03 -1.58 1.51
CA GLY A 136 11.32 -1.65 2.79
C GLY A 136 11.37 -3.03 3.46
N TYR A 137 11.62 -3.05 4.76
CA TYR A 137 11.64 -4.20 5.64
C TYR A 137 10.34 -4.28 6.44
N VAL A 138 9.85 -5.50 6.65
CA VAL A 138 8.67 -5.76 7.50
C VAL A 138 9.10 -6.76 8.54
N TYR A 139 8.93 -6.42 9.80
CA TYR A 139 9.25 -7.32 10.90
C TYR A 139 8.37 -8.57 10.85
N VAL A 140 9.02 -9.73 10.83
CA VAL A 140 8.37 -11.03 10.92
C VAL A 140 8.69 -11.58 12.30
N THR A 141 7.66 -11.86 13.08
CA THR A 141 7.82 -12.61 14.33
C THR A 141 7.94 -14.06 13.92
N THR A 142 9.13 -14.64 14.00
CA THR A 142 9.28 -16.10 14.00
C THR A 142 8.56 -16.62 15.24
N GLY A 143 7.46 -17.34 15.01
CA GLY A 143 6.79 -18.13 16.04
C GLY A 143 7.50 -19.44 16.26
#